data_AF-A0A2D4J652-F1
#
_entry.id   AF-A0A2D4J652-F1
#
_cell.length_a   1.000
_cell.length_b   1.000
_cell.length_c   1.000
_cell.angle_alpha   90.00
_cell.angle_beta   90.00
_cell.angle_gamma   90.00
#
_symmetry.space_group_name_H-M   'P 1'
#
loop_
_entity.id
_entity.type
_entity.pdbx_description
1 polymer ?
#
loop_
_entity_poly.entity_id
_entity_poly.type
_entity_poly.pdbx_seq_one_letter_code
_entity_poly.pdbx_strand_id
1 'polypeptide(L)'
;MLDGNVSSEKISFNPWSLRCHKQELSRMRSESKERKLYKFLLLENVVHHFRFPCVLDLKMGTRQHGDDASEEKAARQMKKCAQSTSATLGVRVCGMQVYQLNTGHYLCRNKYYGRGLSIEGFRSALCQYLHNGIELRKDLFDPILSKLQSLKAVLERQASYRFYSSSLLIIYDGKDTRSETYLERKAEMRLKQVDFSLADKLQDVGSTESVSFQPKVDVRMIDFAHSTFKGFRDDPTVHDGPDMGYVFGLESLINIIGQMRDENQ
;
A
#
# COMPACT_ATOMS: atom_id res chain seq x y z
N MET A 1 21.36 -30.48 20.73
CA MET A 1 20.00 -30.85 21.17
C MET A 1 19.46 -29.70 22.02
N LEU A 2 18.69 -28.82 21.38
CA LEU A 2 17.71 -27.94 21.99
C LEU A 2 16.63 -27.77 20.92
N ASP A 3 15.75 -28.76 20.86
CA ASP A 3 14.57 -28.78 20.02
C ASP A 3 13.55 -27.79 20.59
N GLY A 4 13.59 -26.56 20.08
CA GLY A 4 12.56 -25.56 20.28
C GLY A 4 11.51 -25.69 19.18
N ASN A 5 10.47 -26.46 19.47
CA ASN A 5 9.29 -26.70 18.66
C ASN A 5 8.57 -25.37 18.35
N VAL A 6 8.96 -24.69 17.26
CA VAL A 6 8.19 -23.55 16.73
C VAL A 6 7.02 -24.15 15.96
N SER A 7 5.88 -24.22 16.64
CA SER A 7 4.58 -24.51 16.06
C SER A 7 4.46 -23.86 14.69
N SER A 8 4.10 -24.65 13.69
CA SER A 8 3.78 -24.19 12.34
C SER A 8 2.63 -23.19 12.40
N GLU A 9 2.93 -21.90 12.58
CA GLU A 9 1.97 -20.85 12.34
C GLU A 9 1.60 -20.94 10.85
N LYS A 10 0.37 -21.39 10.60
CA LYS A 10 -0.27 -21.33 9.28
C LYS A 10 -0.46 -19.85 8.92
N ILE A 11 0.62 -19.17 8.53
CA ILE A 11 0.54 -17.85 7.90
C ILE A 11 0.12 -18.11 6.44
N SER A 12 -1.16 -18.43 6.24
CA SER A 12 -1.64 -19.01 4.97
C SER A 12 -1.96 -17.98 3.89
N PHE A 13 -2.00 -16.68 4.22
CA PHE A 13 -2.52 -15.71 3.26
C PHE A 13 -1.45 -14.96 2.47
N ASN A 14 -0.24 -14.72 3.01
CA ASN A 14 0.85 -14.10 2.25
C ASN A 14 2.24 -14.66 2.61
N PRO A 15 2.79 -15.62 1.84
CA PRO A 15 4.11 -16.20 2.12
C PRO A 15 5.29 -15.29 1.71
N TRP A 16 5.02 -14.15 1.05
CA TRP A 16 6.07 -13.39 0.38
C TRP A 16 6.94 -12.59 1.35
N SER A 17 6.35 -11.94 2.36
CA SER A 17 7.08 -11.22 3.42
C SER A 17 8.01 -12.15 4.19
N LEU A 18 7.51 -13.32 4.60
CA LEU A 18 8.28 -14.35 5.29
C LEU A 18 9.42 -14.88 4.43
N ARG A 19 9.17 -15.08 3.13
CA ARG A 19 10.20 -15.51 2.18
C ARG A 19 11.30 -14.46 2.05
N CYS A 20 10.96 -13.19 1.90
CA CYS A 20 11.94 -12.10 1.83
C CYS A 20 12.75 -11.98 3.12
N HIS A 21 12.09 -12.07 4.28
CA HIS A 21 12.77 -12.04 5.56
C HIS A 21 13.75 -13.22 5.71
N LYS A 22 13.33 -14.44 5.37
CA LYS A 22 14.20 -15.62 5.38
C LYS A 22 15.38 -15.51 4.42
N GLN A 23 15.16 -14.97 3.22
CA GLN A 23 16.23 -14.74 2.24
C GLN A 23 17.26 -13.74 2.76
N GLU A 24 16.81 -12.62 3.35
CA GLU A 24 17.72 -11.62 3.89
C GLU A 24 18.52 -12.16 5.08
N LEU A 25 17.87 -12.87 6.01
CA LEU A 25 18.57 -13.57 7.09
C LEU A 25 19.59 -14.59 6.57
N SER A 26 19.26 -15.31 5.49
CA SER A 26 20.18 -16.28 4.89
C SER A 26 21.40 -15.59 4.28
N ARG A 27 21.19 -14.45 3.59
CA ARG A 27 22.27 -13.61 3.05
C ARG A 27 23.19 -13.11 4.17
N MET A 28 22.61 -12.55 5.22
CA MET A 28 23.37 -12.06 6.38
C MET A 28 24.15 -13.19 7.08
N ARG A 29 23.58 -14.39 7.19
CA ARG A 29 24.29 -15.56 7.72
C ARG A 29 25.43 -16.01 6.81
N SER A 30 25.28 -15.94 5.49
CA SER A 30 26.37 -16.31 4.57
C SER A 30 27.56 -15.34 4.63
N GLU A 31 27.31 -14.07 4.92
CA GLU A 31 28.31 -13.01 5.13
C GLU A 31 28.92 -13.04 6.55
N SER A 32 28.41 -13.88 7.46
CA SER A 32 28.83 -13.92 8.88
C SER A 32 30.28 -14.38 9.11
N LYS A 33 30.93 -14.96 8.09
CA LYS A 33 32.35 -15.35 8.14
C LYS A 33 33.27 -14.16 8.50
N GLU A 34 32.80 -12.93 8.31
CA GLU A 34 33.55 -11.68 8.59
C GLU A 34 33.22 -11.03 9.95
N ARG A 35 32.42 -11.66 10.85
CA ARG A 35 31.95 -11.04 12.12
C ARG A 35 31.33 -9.65 11.94
N LYS A 36 30.71 -9.41 10.78
CA LYS A 36 30.12 -8.11 10.43
C LYS A 36 28.95 -7.80 11.37
N LEU A 37 29.02 -6.68 12.08
CA LEU A 37 27.90 -6.17 12.87
C LEU A 37 26.90 -5.47 11.96
N TYR A 38 25.62 -5.80 12.09
CA TYR A 38 24.53 -5.17 11.36
C TYR A 38 23.73 -4.27 12.29
N LYS A 39 23.50 -3.03 11.87
CA LYS A 39 22.64 -2.08 12.58
C LYS A 39 21.23 -2.17 12.00
N PHE A 40 20.23 -2.18 12.88
CA PHE A 40 18.82 -2.25 12.51
C PHE A 40 18.05 -1.10 13.13
N LEU A 41 16.99 -0.67 12.45
CA LEU A 41 15.94 0.17 13.01
C LEU A 41 14.79 -0.73 13.45
N LEU A 42 14.38 -0.63 14.72
CA LEU A 42 13.16 -1.26 15.20
C LEU A 42 12.00 -0.29 14.95
N LEU A 43 11.06 -0.70 14.10
CA LEU A 43 9.93 0.12 13.69
C LEU A 43 8.61 -0.58 14.00
N GLU A 44 7.53 0.20 14.09
CA GLU A 44 6.16 -0.30 14.23
C GLU A 44 5.78 -1.22 13.05
N ASN A 45 5.07 -2.31 13.34
CA ASN A 45 4.38 -3.08 12.32
C ASN A 45 3.04 -2.40 11.97
N VAL A 46 3.05 -1.54 10.95
CA VAL A 46 1.87 -0.75 10.54
C VAL A 46 0.67 -1.58 10.08
N VAL A 47 0.86 -2.86 9.74
CA VAL A 47 -0.24 -3.74 9.30
C VAL A 47 -0.83 -4.63 10.40
N HIS A 48 -0.30 -4.59 11.63
CA HIS A 48 -0.62 -5.58 12.67
C HIS A 48 -2.11 -5.63 13.08
N HIS A 49 -2.84 -4.53 12.93
CA HIS A 49 -4.24 -4.40 13.34
C HIS A 49 -5.25 -4.69 12.21
N PHE A 50 -4.76 -5.00 11.01
CA PHE A 50 -5.57 -5.42 9.87
C PHE A 50 -5.62 -6.93 9.78
N ARG A 51 -6.82 -7.49 9.54
CA ARG A 51 -6.98 -8.94 9.39
C ARG A 51 -6.52 -9.41 8.02
N PHE A 52 -6.88 -8.66 6.98
CA PHE A 52 -6.48 -8.92 5.60
C PHE A 52 -5.88 -7.63 4.99
N PRO A 53 -4.67 -7.22 5.39
CA PRO A 53 -4.09 -5.96 4.93
C PRO A 53 -3.95 -5.95 3.40
N CYS A 54 -4.68 -5.03 2.77
CA CYS A 54 -4.45 -4.59 1.40
C CYS A 54 -3.47 -3.43 1.45
N VAL A 55 -2.41 -3.50 0.65
CA VAL A 55 -1.26 -2.58 0.74
C VAL A 55 -0.87 -2.11 -0.65
N LEU A 56 -0.78 -0.80 -0.83
CA LEU A 56 -0.27 -0.15 -2.04
C LEU A 56 0.97 0.68 -1.68
N ASP A 57 2.10 0.31 -2.28
CA ASP A 57 3.37 1.05 -2.18
C ASP A 57 3.54 1.90 -3.44
N LEU A 58 3.58 3.22 -3.25
CA LEU A 58 3.74 4.21 -4.30
C LEU A 58 5.08 4.90 -4.15
N LYS A 59 5.91 4.87 -5.21
CA LYS A 59 7.10 5.71 -5.24
C LYS A 59 6.72 7.13 -5.59
N MET A 60 7.17 8.07 -4.78
CA MET A 60 6.82 9.47 -4.90
C MET A 60 7.97 10.29 -5.51
N GLY A 61 7.62 11.43 -6.11
CA GLY A 61 8.57 12.38 -6.67
C GLY A 61 8.89 12.15 -8.15
N THR A 62 9.08 13.27 -8.85
CA THR A 62 9.62 13.36 -10.22
C THR A 62 11.15 13.22 -10.26
N ARG A 63 11.82 13.31 -9.11
CA ARG A 63 13.26 13.07 -8.93
C ARG A 63 13.45 12.03 -7.83
N GLN A 64 14.30 11.03 -8.08
CA GLN A 64 14.48 9.90 -7.16
C GLN A 64 15.92 9.65 -6.75
N HIS A 65 16.85 10.51 -7.16
CA HIS A 65 18.22 10.48 -6.69
C HIS A 65 18.45 11.63 -5.71
N GLY A 66 19.14 11.34 -4.61
CA GLY A 66 19.65 12.36 -3.71
C GLY A 66 20.74 13.19 -4.37
N ASP A 67 21.19 14.22 -3.66
CA ASP A 67 22.31 15.07 -4.08
C ASP A 67 23.66 14.35 -3.93
N ASP A 68 23.72 13.34 -3.04
CA ASP A 68 24.88 12.47 -2.78
C ASP A 68 25.02 11.28 -3.76
N ALA A 69 24.12 11.17 -4.75
CA ALA A 69 24.09 10.03 -5.65
C ALA A 69 25.25 10.10 -6.66
N SER A 70 25.98 8.99 -6.81
CA SER A 70 26.95 8.85 -7.92
C SER A 70 26.26 9.04 -9.28
N GLU A 71 27.01 9.49 -10.28
CA GLU A 71 26.49 9.73 -11.64
C GLU A 71 25.77 8.50 -12.20
N GLU A 72 26.35 7.31 -12.02
CA GLU A 72 25.74 6.04 -12.45
C GLU A 72 24.40 5.78 -11.73
N LYS A 73 24.35 6.02 -10.40
CA LYS A 73 23.14 5.84 -9.60
C LYS A 73 22.07 6.84 -10.01
N ALA A 74 22.44 8.11 -10.21
CA ALA A 74 21.57 9.18 -10.66
C ALA A 74 21.01 8.88 -12.05
N ALA A 75 21.85 8.55 -13.04
CA ALA A 75 21.44 8.19 -14.39
C ALA A 75 20.45 7.02 -14.41
N ARG A 76 20.71 5.98 -13.61
CA ARG A 76 19.80 4.83 -13.48
C ARG A 76 18.46 5.20 -12.83
N GLN A 77 18.44 6.12 -11.86
CA GLN A 77 17.20 6.61 -11.23
C GLN A 77 16.42 7.54 -12.16
N MET A 78 17.10 8.43 -12.89
CA MET A 78 16.51 9.29 -13.92
C MET A 78 15.87 8.46 -15.03
N LYS A 79 16.57 7.44 -15.54
CA LYS A 79 16.04 6.52 -16.55
C LYS A 79 14.76 5.83 -16.07
N LYS A 80 14.73 5.35 -14.82
CA LYS A 80 13.50 4.76 -14.23
C LYS A 80 12.37 5.78 -14.13
N CYS A 81 12.68 7.02 -13.75
CA CYS A 81 11.67 8.06 -13.65
C CYS A 81 11.05 8.35 -15.03
N ALA A 82 11.89 8.57 -16.04
CA ALA A 82 11.49 8.84 -17.42
C ALA A 82 10.68 7.71 -18.07
N GLN A 83 10.98 6.45 -17.70
CA GLN A 83 10.31 5.26 -18.24
C GLN A 83 9.03 4.87 -17.48
N SER A 84 8.55 5.68 -16.54
CA SER A 84 7.39 5.36 -15.72
C SER A 84 6.49 6.57 -15.52
N THR A 85 5.36 6.38 -14.87
CA THR A 85 4.46 7.47 -14.48
C THR A 85 5.08 8.46 -13.49
N SER A 86 6.26 8.18 -12.91
CA SER A 86 6.93 9.16 -12.05
C SER A 86 7.28 10.46 -12.77
N ALA A 87 7.59 10.42 -14.08
CA ALA A 87 7.89 11.62 -14.84
C ALA A 87 6.65 12.49 -15.10
N THR A 88 5.50 11.87 -15.35
CA THR A 88 4.26 12.56 -15.75
C THR A 88 3.31 12.85 -14.60
N LEU A 89 3.23 11.95 -13.61
CA LEU A 89 2.32 12.05 -12.47
C LEU A 89 3.05 12.33 -11.14
N GLY A 90 4.38 12.31 -11.12
CA GLY A 90 5.13 12.41 -9.85
C GLY A 90 4.93 11.20 -8.92
N VAL A 91 4.27 10.15 -9.38
CA VAL A 91 3.97 8.94 -8.61
C VAL A 91 3.96 7.70 -9.52
N ARG A 92 4.38 6.55 -9.00
CA ARG A 92 4.21 5.25 -9.66
C ARG A 92 3.97 4.12 -8.67
N VAL A 93 3.36 3.03 -9.15
CA VAL A 93 3.22 1.79 -8.36
C VAL A 93 4.58 1.10 -8.19
N CYS A 94 4.95 0.81 -6.95
CA CYS A 94 6.15 0.07 -6.58
C CYS A 94 5.83 -1.34 -6.09
N GLY A 95 4.64 -1.53 -5.53
CA GLY A 95 4.09 -2.82 -5.16
C GLY A 95 2.61 -2.69 -4.82
N MET A 96 1.86 -3.76 -4.99
CA MET A 96 0.45 -3.80 -4.64
C MET A 96 0.09 -5.20 -4.16
N GLN A 97 -0.73 -5.27 -3.12
CA GLN A 97 -1.31 -6.49 -2.59
C GLN A 97 -2.77 -6.22 -2.20
N VAL A 98 -3.70 -7.00 -2.74
CA VAL A 98 -5.15 -6.80 -2.52
C VAL A 98 -5.81 -8.14 -2.23
N TYR A 99 -6.50 -8.25 -1.10
CA TYR A 99 -7.27 -9.45 -0.77
C TYR A 99 -8.53 -9.52 -1.64
N GLN A 100 -8.73 -10.66 -2.30
CA GLN A 100 -9.85 -10.88 -3.22
C GLN A 100 -10.87 -11.82 -2.55
N LEU A 101 -12.04 -11.31 -2.17
CA LEU A 101 -13.09 -12.04 -1.46
C LEU A 101 -13.64 -13.23 -2.26
N ASN A 102 -13.71 -13.10 -3.58
CA ASN A 102 -14.22 -14.14 -4.46
C ASN A 102 -13.33 -15.39 -4.52
N THR A 103 -12.03 -15.24 -4.31
CA THR A 103 -11.03 -16.31 -4.39
C THR A 103 -10.42 -16.68 -3.04
N GLY A 104 -10.50 -15.80 -2.03
CA GLY A 104 -9.84 -15.97 -0.75
C GLY A 104 -8.31 -15.80 -0.81
N HIS A 105 -7.78 -15.25 -1.91
CA HIS A 105 -6.36 -15.09 -2.16
C HIS A 105 -5.97 -13.63 -2.40
N TYR A 106 -4.69 -13.33 -2.25
CA TYR A 106 -4.15 -12.01 -2.57
C TYR A 106 -3.78 -11.90 -4.05
N LEU A 107 -4.23 -10.81 -4.67
CA LEU A 107 -3.69 -10.31 -5.92
C LEU A 107 -2.45 -9.46 -5.63
N CYS A 108 -1.30 -9.88 -6.15
CA CYS A 108 -0.04 -9.17 -5.94
C CYS A 108 0.53 -8.63 -7.25
N ARG A 109 0.99 -7.37 -7.24
CA ARG A 109 1.77 -6.76 -8.32
C ARG A 109 3.11 -6.26 -7.78
N ASN A 110 4.15 -6.46 -8.58
CA ASN A 110 5.50 -6.07 -8.22
C ASN A 110 5.92 -4.76 -8.90
N LYS A 111 7.12 -4.30 -8.59
CA LYS A 111 7.71 -3.07 -9.19
C LYS A 111 7.85 -3.11 -10.71
N TYR A 112 7.90 -4.29 -11.34
CA TYR A 112 8.04 -4.39 -12.79
C TYR A 112 6.69 -4.13 -13.49
N TYR A 113 5.59 -4.60 -12.89
CA TYR A 113 4.25 -4.22 -13.30
C TYR A 113 4.08 -2.70 -13.29
N GLY A 114 4.41 -2.05 -12.16
CA GLY A 114 4.21 -0.61 -12.01
C GLY A 114 5.09 0.27 -12.91
N ARG A 115 6.26 -0.22 -13.35
CA ARG A 115 7.14 0.50 -14.27
C ARG A 115 6.56 0.62 -15.68
N GLY A 116 5.76 -0.35 -16.11
CA GLY A 116 5.22 -0.40 -17.48
C GLY A 116 3.87 0.31 -17.63
N LEU A 117 3.37 0.97 -16.60
CA LEU A 117 2.04 1.61 -16.64
C LEU A 117 2.09 2.96 -17.37
N SER A 118 1.06 3.22 -18.19
CA SER A 118 0.70 4.57 -18.62
C SER A 118 -0.10 5.29 -17.53
N ILE A 119 -0.57 6.51 -17.81
CA ILE A 119 -1.46 7.25 -16.91
C ILE A 119 -2.78 6.48 -16.71
N GLU A 120 -3.36 5.97 -17.80
CA GLU A 120 -4.58 5.14 -17.78
C GLU A 120 -4.31 3.81 -17.08
N GLY A 121 -3.13 3.23 -17.32
CA GLY A 121 -2.67 2.02 -16.63
C GLY A 121 -2.54 2.22 -15.12
N PHE A 122 -2.06 3.39 -14.68
CA PHE A 122 -1.97 3.75 -13.27
C PHE A 122 -3.36 3.91 -12.65
N ARG A 123 -4.28 4.61 -13.32
CA ARG A 123 -5.69 4.70 -12.89
C ARG A 123 -6.33 3.31 -12.78
N SER A 124 -6.11 2.45 -13.77
CA SER A 124 -6.60 1.07 -13.76
C SER A 124 -6.00 0.25 -12.60
N ALA A 125 -4.73 0.47 -12.26
CA ALA A 125 -4.09 -0.15 -11.11
C ALA A 125 -4.69 0.33 -9.79
N LEU A 126 -5.05 1.61 -9.65
CA LEU A 126 -5.79 2.11 -8.49
C LEU A 126 -7.20 1.52 -8.39
N CYS A 127 -7.89 1.35 -9.52
CA CYS A 127 -9.19 0.68 -9.55
C CYS A 127 -9.06 -0.78 -9.08
N GLN A 128 -8.04 -1.50 -9.58
CA GLN A 128 -7.72 -2.86 -9.13
C GLN A 128 -7.32 -2.89 -7.65
N TYR A 129 -6.64 -1.87 -7.15
CA TYR A 129 -6.29 -1.73 -5.74
C TYR A 129 -7.54 -1.65 -4.86
N LEU A 130 -8.54 -0.87 -5.27
CA LEU A 130 -9.77 -0.64 -4.51
C LEU A 130 -10.86 -1.69 -4.77
N HIS A 131 -10.61 -2.71 -5.59
CA HIS A 131 -11.60 -3.73 -5.94
C HIS A 131 -11.35 -5.03 -5.16
N ASN A 132 -12.35 -5.48 -4.39
CA ASN A 132 -12.24 -6.66 -3.52
C ASN A 132 -12.54 -8.00 -4.23
N GLY A 133 -12.71 -7.96 -5.55
CA GLY A 133 -13.02 -9.13 -6.40
C GLY A 133 -14.50 -9.37 -6.62
N ILE A 134 -15.36 -8.63 -5.93
CA ILE A 134 -16.81 -8.66 -6.07
C ILE A 134 -17.29 -7.27 -6.49
N GLU A 135 -16.78 -6.23 -5.83
CA GLU A 135 -17.16 -4.85 -6.08
C GLU A 135 -15.99 -3.89 -5.84
N LEU A 136 -16.15 -2.68 -6.38
CA LEU A 136 -15.31 -1.53 -6.05
C LEU A 136 -15.68 -1.03 -4.65
N ARG A 137 -14.71 -0.94 -3.74
CA ARG A 137 -14.88 -0.48 -2.36
C ARG A 137 -14.99 1.04 -2.29
N LYS A 138 -16.16 1.56 -2.67
CA LYS A 138 -16.45 3.00 -2.71
C LYS A 138 -16.30 3.69 -1.34
N ASP A 139 -16.51 2.94 -0.27
CA ASP A 139 -16.36 3.39 1.11
C ASP A 139 -14.92 3.81 1.47
N LEU A 140 -13.91 3.39 0.69
CA LEU A 140 -12.51 3.72 0.92
C LEU A 140 -12.10 5.08 0.35
N PHE A 141 -12.87 5.66 -0.58
CA PHE A 141 -12.47 6.89 -1.26
C PHE A 141 -12.26 8.06 -0.30
N ASP A 142 -13.28 8.40 0.49
CA ASP A 142 -13.22 9.59 1.37
C ASP A 142 -12.18 9.46 2.49
N PRO A 143 -12.04 8.32 3.20
CA PRO A 143 -10.99 8.15 4.21
C PRO A 143 -9.58 8.23 3.63
N ILE A 144 -9.35 7.70 2.42
CA ILE A 144 -8.05 7.82 1.74
C ILE A 144 -7.80 9.28 1.35
N LEU A 145 -8.75 9.94 0.68
CA LEU A 145 -8.62 11.33 0.25
C LEU A 145 -8.35 12.28 1.42
N SER A 146 -9.08 12.11 2.53
CA SER A 146 -8.90 12.91 3.74
C SER A 146 -7.47 12.80 4.31
N LYS A 147 -6.92 11.58 4.37
CA LYS A 147 -5.54 11.35 4.83
C LYS A 147 -4.50 11.91 3.88
N LEU A 148 -4.71 11.77 2.56
CA LEU A 148 -3.81 12.32 1.55
C LEU A 148 -3.79 13.86 1.58
N GLN A 149 -4.95 14.50 1.72
CA GLN A 149 -5.08 15.95 1.83
C GLN A 149 -4.41 16.47 3.12
N SER A 150 -4.61 15.77 4.24
CA SER A 150 -3.96 16.09 5.51
C SER A 150 -2.44 16.00 5.40
N LEU A 151 -1.93 14.93 4.76
CA LEU A 151 -0.51 14.76 4.51
C LEU A 151 0.05 15.86 3.59
N LYS A 152 -0.64 16.18 2.50
CA LYS A 152 -0.27 17.27 1.58
C LYS A 152 -0.09 18.58 2.34
N ALA A 153 -1.08 18.96 3.17
CA ALA A 153 -1.02 20.19 3.96
C ALA A 153 0.19 20.23 4.92
N VAL A 154 0.59 19.08 5.49
CA VAL A 154 1.80 18.99 6.32
C VAL A 154 3.07 19.17 5.49
N LEU A 155 3.15 18.52 4.33
CA LEU A 155 4.32 18.56 3.46
C LEU A 155 4.54 19.93 2.82
N GLU A 156 3.47 20.65 2.47
CA GLU A 156 3.54 22.02 1.94
C GLU A 156 4.12 23.02 2.94
N ARG A 157 4.04 22.74 4.24
CA ARG A 157 4.61 23.58 5.31
C ARG A 157 6.06 23.26 5.62
N GLN A 158 6.63 22.19 5.04
CA GLN A 158 8.02 21.83 5.29
C GLN A 158 8.94 22.73 4.47
N ALA A 159 9.81 23.50 5.13
CA ALA A 159 10.60 24.55 4.45
C ALA A 159 11.89 24.06 3.76
N SER A 160 12.33 22.83 4.00
CA SER A 160 13.61 22.34 3.43
C SER A 160 13.72 20.83 3.23
N TYR A 161 12.69 20.06 3.62
CA TYR A 161 12.74 18.62 3.51
C TYR A 161 12.65 18.19 2.04
N ARG A 162 13.47 17.21 1.67
CA ARG A 162 13.39 16.48 0.39
C ARG A 162 13.37 14.99 0.66
N PHE A 163 12.45 14.27 0.04
CA PHE A 163 12.17 12.86 0.33
C PHE A 163 12.52 11.98 -0.87
N TYR A 164 13.77 12.04 -1.35
CA TYR A 164 14.17 11.29 -2.55
C TYR A 164 14.05 9.78 -2.35
N SER A 165 13.50 9.11 -3.36
CA SER A 165 13.27 7.66 -3.28
C SER A 165 12.47 7.21 -2.05
N SER A 166 11.67 8.07 -1.43
CA SER A 166 10.70 7.65 -0.42
C SER A 166 9.46 7.06 -1.08
N SER A 167 8.66 6.35 -0.30
CA SER A 167 7.40 5.75 -0.73
C SER A 167 6.24 6.21 0.15
N LEU A 168 5.05 6.25 -0.43
CA LEU A 168 3.79 6.38 0.27
C LEU A 168 3.12 5.00 0.32
N LEU A 169 2.75 4.57 1.52
CA LEU A 169 2.03 3.33 1.77
C LEU A 169 0.57 3.67 2.07
N ILE A 170 -0.36 3.14 1.28
CA ILE A 170 -1.80 3.19 1.55
C ILE A 170 -2.22 1.79 1.98
N ILE A 171 -2.96 1.68 3.07
CA ILE A 171 -3.34 0.42 3.69
C ILE A 171 -4.82 0.45 4.04
N TYR A 172 -5.53 -0.65 3.82
CA TYR A 172 -6.87 -0.85 4.34
C TYR A 172 -7.14 -2.33 4.64
N ASP A 173 -8.21 -2.63 5.40
CA ASP A 173 -8.62 -4.02 5.62
C ASP A 173 -9.44 -4.57 4.45
N GLY A 174 -8.94 -5.65 3.83
CA GLY A 174 -9.58 -6.31 2.71
C GLY A 174 -10.92 -6.95 3.03
N LYS A 175 -11.19 -7.24 4.32
CA LYS A 175 -12.46 -7.79 4.79
C LYS A 175 -13.06 -6.86 5.83
N ASP A 176 -14.18 -6.22 5.49
CA ASP A 176 -15.01 -5.50 6.45
C ASP A 176 -16.22 -6.37 6.86
N THR A 177 -16.82 -6.06 7.99
CA THR A 177 -18.04 -6.67 8.52
C THR A 177 -19.18 -6.74 7.49
N ARG A 178 -19.35 -5.72 6.62
CA ARG A 178 -20.32 -5.79 5.51
C ARG A 178 -20.04 -6.95 4.55
N SER A 179 -18.76 -7.21 4.26
CA SER A 179 -18.35 -8.31 3.40
C SER A 179 -18.54 -9.67 4.07
N GLU A 180 -18.50 -9.75 5.41
CA GLU A 180 -18.85 -10.94 6.17
C GLU A 180 -20.32 -11.29 5.99
N THR A 181 -21.23 -10.33 6.19
CA THR A 181 -22.67 -10.54 6.00
C THR A 181 -23.03 -10.97 4.57
N TYR A 182 -22.35 -10.41 3.55
CA TYR A 182 -22.55 -10.82 2.15
C TYR A 182 -22.12 -12.27 1.90
N LEU A 183 -20.95 -12.67 2.42
CA LEU A 183 -20.44 -14.03 2.27
C LEU A 183 -21.31 -15.05 3.02
N GLU A 184 -21.81 -14.69 4.20
CA GLU A 184 -22.77 -15.49 4.97
C GLU A 184 -24.07 -15.69 4.21
N ARG A 185 -24.71 -14.61 3.72
CA ARG A 185 -25.92 -14.71 2.88
C ARG A 185 -25.70 -15.54 1.62
N LYS A 186 -24.54 -15.41 0.97
CA LYS A 186 -24.21 -16.21 -0.22
C LYS A 186 -23.99 -17.68 0.10
N ALA A 187 -23.39 -18.00 1.25
CA ALA A 187 -23.25 -19.37 1.72
C ALA A 187 -24.60 -19.98 2.06
N GLU A 188 -25.48 -19.24 2.74
CA GLU A 188 -26.86 -19.65 3.05
C GLU A 188 -27.68 -19.90 1.77
N MET A 189 -27.57 -19.04 0.76
CA MET A 189 -28.25 -19.24 -0.53
C MET A 189 -27.74 -20.48 -1.27
N ARG A 190 -26.44 -20.79 -1.19
CA ARG A 190 -25.88 -22.03 -1.76
C ARG A 190 -26.34 -23.27 -1.01
N LEU A 191 -26.48 -23.19 0.31
CA LEU A 191 -26.95 -24.30 1.14
C LEU A 191 -28.44 -24.59 0.87
N LYS A 192 -29.26 -23.54 0.71
CA LYS A 192 -30.69 -23.64 0.37
C LYS A 192 -30.95 -24.13 -1.06
N GLN A 193 -29.97 -24.08 -1.96
CA GLN A 193 -30.08 -24.61 -3.32
C GLN A 193 -29.90 -26.14 -3.40
N VAL A 194 -29.44 -26.79 -2.33
CA VAL A 194 -29.29 -28.24 -2.27
C VAL A 194 -30.53 -28.92 -1.65
N ASP A 195 -31.43 -28.15 -1.04
CA ASP A 195 -32.57 -28.68 -0.28
C ASP A 195 -33.90 -28.07 -0.75
N PHE A 196 -34.22 -28.25 -2.04
CA PHE A 196 -35.53 -27.88 -2.58
C PHE A 196 -36.53 -29.05 -2.47
N SER A 197 -36.79 -29.47 -1.23
CA SER A 197 -38.11 -29.96 -0.83
C SER A 197 -38.26 -29.88 0.70
N LEU A 198 -38.55 -28.70 1.25
CA LEU A 198 -39.70 -28.47 2.14
C LEU A 198 -39.68 -27.04 2.71
N ALA A 199 -40.89 -26.47 2.73
CA ALA A 199 -41.37 -25.46 3.69
C ALA A 199 -40.89 -24.00 3.56
N ASP A 200 -41.71 -23.25 2.82
CA ASP A 200 -42.52 -22.10 3.27
C ASP A 200 -42.30 -21.50 4.69
N LYS A 201 -42.41 -20.16 4.71
CA LYS A 201 -42.51 -19.21 5.84
C LYS A 201 -41.26 -18.98 6.69
N LEU A 202 -40.75 -17.75 6.64
CA LEU A 202 -40.38 -16.95 7.82
C LEU A 202 -40.48 -15.45 7.48
N GLN A 203 -41.34 -14.76 8.23
CA GLN A 203 -41.50 -13.31 8.26
C GLN A 203 -40.39 -12.67 9.11
N ASP A 204 -40.02 -11.45 8.69
CA ASP A 204 -39.72 -10.26 9.49
C ASP A 204 -39.12 -10.44 10.90
N VAL A 205 -37.82 -10.13 11.04
CA VAL A 205 -37.26 -9.60 12.29
C VAL A 205 -36.06 -8.68 11.99
N GLY A 206 -36.18 -7.42 12.40
CA GLY A 206 -35.06 -6.69 13.01
C GLY A 206 -34.33 -5.69 12.13
N SER A 207 -34.82 -4.45 12.13
CA SER A 207 -34.04 -3.24 11.85
C SER A 207 -32.78 -3.21 12.71
N THR A 208 -31.65 -3.62 12.15
CA THR A 208 -30.34 -3.51 12.80
C THR A 208 -29.92 -2.05 12.69
N GLU A 209 -29.75 -1.38 13.84
CA GLU A 209 -29.17 -0.04 13.92
C GLU A 209 -27.91 0.03 13.07
N SER A 210 -27.89 0.96 12.11
CA SER A 210 -26.76 1.19 11.23
C SER A 210 -25.62 1.82 12.02
N VAL A 211 -24.86 1.02 12.74
CA VAL A 211 -23.56 1.46 13.26
C VAL A 211 -22.73 1.80 12.04
N SER A 212 -22.46 3.09 11.84
CA SER A 212 -21.67 3.58 10.72
C SER A 212 -20.21 3.17 10.92
N PHE A 213 -19.88 1.93 10.57
CA PHE A 213 -18.51 1.46 10.61
C PHE A 213 -17.75 2.11 9.46
N GLN A 214 -16.89 3.08 9.79
CA GLN A 214 -15.94 3.60 8.81
C GLN A 214 -14.85 2.57 8.57
N PRO A 215 -14.45 2.33 7.31
CA PRO A 215 -13.40 1.38 7.02
C PRO A 215 -12.07 1.87 7.61
N LYS A 216 -11.30 0.93 8.16
CA LYS A 216 -9.95 1.21 8.65
C LYS A 216 -9.03 1.46 7.47
N VAL A 217 -8.48 2.68 7.40
CA VAL A 217 -7.50 3.10 6.40
C VAL A 217 -6.30 3.70 7.13
N ASP A 218 -5.09 3.36 6.69
CA ASP A 218 -3.87 4.03 7.12
C ASP A 218 -3.05 4.50 5.92
N VAL A 219 -2.36 5.63 6.08
CA VAL A 219 -1.49 6.23 5.06
C VAL A 219 -0.19 6.66 5.73
N ARG A 220 0.94 6.12 5.26
CA ARG A 220 2.26 6.34 5.88
C ARG A 220 3.31 6.67 4.84
N MET A 221 4.20 7.60 5.16
CA MET A 221 5.45 7.78 4.43
C MET A 221 6.49 6.79 4.96
N ILE A 222 7.25 6.17 4.06
CA ILE A 222 8.31 5.19 4.38
C ILE A 222 9.56 5.45 3.52
N ASP A 223 10.63 4.71 3.78
CA ASP A 223 11.90 4.74 3.02
C ASP A 223 12.64 6.09 3.03
N PHE A 224 12.95 6.61 4.22
CA PHE A 224 13.67 7.89 4.40
C PHE A 224 15.20 7.83 4.18
N ALA A 225 15.73 6.73 3.64
CA ALA A 225 17.18 6.51 3.52
C ALA A 225 17.92 7.55 2.67
N HIS A 226 17.21 8.23 1.77
CA HIS A 226 17.74 9.30 0.92
C HIS A 226 16.98 10.61 1.11
N SER A 227 16.41 10.82 2.30
CA SER A 227 15.80 12.11 2.66
C SER A 227 16.85 13.06 3.22
N THR A 228 16.72 14.35 2.91
CA THR A 228 17.59 15.43 3.42
C THR A 228 16.75 16.61 3.89
N PHE A 229 17.35 17.49 4.69
CA PHE A 229 16.77 18.75 5.16
C PHE A 229 17.89 19.73 5.50
N LYS A 230 17.56 21.01 5.69
CA LYS A 230 18.56 22.04 6.00
C LYS A 230 19.35 21.69 7.27
N GLY A 231 20.67 21.52 7.13
CA GLY A 231 21.58 21.18 8.23
C GLY A 231 21.77 19.68 8.46
N PHE A 232 21.28 18.82 7.57
CA PHE A 232 21.52 17.38 7.64
C PHE A 232 22.90 17.02 7.06
N ARG A 233 23.75 16.33 7.84
CA ARG A 233 25.01 15.66 7.40
C ARG A 233 25.98 16.50 6.55
N ASP A 234 26.26 17.74 6.95
CA ASP A 234 27.16 18.64 6.20
C ASP A 234 26.81 18.76 4.70
N ASP A 235 25.52 18.58 4.36
CA ASP A 235 25.04 18.62 2.98
C ASP A 235 25.27 20.03 2.40
N PRO A 236 26.06 20.17 1.32
CA PRO A 236 26.33 21.47 0.70
C PRO A 236 25.08 22.04 0.01
N THR A 237 24.06 21.21 -0.24
CA THR A 237 22.87 21.61 -0.98
C THR A 237 21.79 22.11 -0.03
N VAL A 238 21.51 23.41 -0.08
CA VAL A 238 20.41 24.01 0.66
C VAL A 238 19.17 24.05 -0.21
N HIS A 239 18.16 23.29 0.19
CA HIS A 239 16.83 23.35 -0.41
C HIS A 239 15.96 24.35 0.34
N ASP A 240 15.21 25.17 -0.40
CA ASP A 240 14.19 26.06 0.13
C ASP A 240 12.80 25.63 -0.37
N GLY A 241 11.79 25.89 0.46
CA GLY A 241 10.40 25.49 0.24
C GLY A 241 10.14 23.97 0.31
N PRO A 242 8.89 23.57 0.04
CA PRO A 242 8.46 22.18 0.12
C PRO A 242 9.07 21.30 -0.99
N ASP A 243 9.01 19.99 -0.78
CA ASP A 243 9.35 19.01 -1.82
C ASP A 243 8.27 19.02 -2.93
N MET A 244 8.43 19.91 -3.90
CA MET A 244 7.50 20.06 -5.02
C MET A 244 7.30 18.77 -5.81
N GLY A 245 8.31 17.91 -5.90
CA GLY A 245 8.20 16.63 -6.59
C GLY A 245 7.25 15.69 -5.85
N TYR A 246 7.39 15.59 -4.53
CA TYR A 246 6.50 14.78 -3.70
C TYR A 246 5.08 15.35 -3.66
N VAL A 247 4.95 16.67 -3.49
CA VAL A 247 3.65 17.38 -3.48
C VAL A 247 2.91 17.18 -4.80
N PHE A 248 3.59 17.33 -5.95
CA PHE A 248 3.00 17.05 -7.26
C PHE A 248 2.50 15.60 -7.40
N GLY A 249 3.25 14.64 -6.87
CA GLY A 249 2.84 13.23 -6.82
C GLY A 249 1.58 13.00 -5.98
N LEU A 250 1.46 13.67 -4.83
CA LEU A 250 0.26 13.63 -4.00
C LEU A 250 -0.93 14.29 -4.68
N GLU A 251 -0.75 15.44 -5.32
CA GLU A 251 -1.81 16.14 -6.05
C GLU A 251 -2.37 15.29 -7.18
N SER A 252 -1.48 14.69 -7.99
CA SER A 252 -1.88 13.77 -9.06
C SER A 252 -2.68 12.59 -8.52
N LEU A 253 -2.23 12.00 -7.39
CA LEU A 253 -2.94 10.89 -6.75
C LEU A 253 -4.31 11.31 -6.21
N ILE A 254 -4.39 12.45 -5.50
CA ILE A 254 -5.65 13.00 -4.96
C ILE A 254 -6.63 13.26 -6.10
N ASN A 255 -6.18 13.87 -7.20
CA ASN A 255 -7.03 14.18 -8.34
C ASN A 255 -7.58 12.92 -8.99
N ILE A 256 -6.74 11.91 -9.24
CA ILE A 256 -7.17 10.65 -9.86
C ILE A 256 -8.18 9.91 -8.96
N ILE A 257 -7.88 9.79 -7.66
CA ILE A 257 -8.79 9.14 -6.71
C ILE A 257 -10.10 9.94 -6.56
N GLY A 258 -10.04 11.27 -6.55
CA GLY A 258 -11.20 12.15 -6.52
C GLY A 258 -12.11 11.95 -7.73
N GLN A 259 -11.55 11.95 -8.94
CA GLN A 259 -12.28 11.64 -10.17
C GLN A 259 -12.92 10.25 -10.13
N MET A 260 -12.17 9.24 -9.67
CA MET A 260 -12.72 7.88 -9.51
C MET A 260 -13.89 7.85 -8.53
N ARG A 261 -13.83 8.59 -7.42
CA ARG A 261 -14.94 8.70 -6.48
C ARG A 261 -16.15 9.32 -7.17
N ASP A 262 -15.98 10.47 -7.81
CA ASP A 262 -17.09 11.24 -8.40
C ASP A 262 -17.77 10.47 -9.54
N GLU A 263 -17.03 9.69 -10.33
CA GLU A 263 -17.59 8.79 -11.36
C GLU A 263 -18.37 7.59 -10.80
N ASN A 264 -18.17 7.27 -9.52
CA ASN A 264 -18.73 6.09 -8.87
C ASN A 264 -19.68 6.43 -7.71
N GLN A 265 -20.09 7.69 -7.53
CA GLN A 265 -21.11 8.08 -6.55
C GLN A 265 -22.52 7.64 -6.98
#